data_AF-A0A2L1UWA6-F1
#
_entry.id   AF-A0A2L1UWA6-F1
#
_cell.length_a   1.000
_cell.length_b   1.000
_cell.length_c   1.000
_cell.angle_alpha   90.00
_cell.angle_beta   90.00
_cell.angle_gamma   90.00
#
_symmetry.space_group_name_H-M   'P 1'
#
loop_
_entity.id
_entity.type
_entity.pdbx_description
1 polymer ?
#
loop_
_entity_poly.entity_id
_entity_poly.type
_entity_poly.pdbx_seq_one_letter_code
_entity_poly.pdbx_strand_id
1 'polypeptide(L)'
;MMMSLGLFVFKLNTLPYQTIHREVNYNWQENTRIGKRPVSQFLGLGEESMKLSGLLLPEVTGGIRYLQVLEGMANSGRAWPLIEGSGTLYGMFIIENVTHDNSEINSNGQARSISFSVLLKRVDESQAAMFGDLLAQAEELFNKASSAVSNFVSGV
;
A
#
# COMPACT_ATOMS: atom_id res chain seq x y z
N MET A 1 -10.49 9.97 -7.83
CA MET A 1 -9.60 8.86 -7.39
C MET A 1 -8.73 9.43 -6.29
N MET A 2 -8.58 8.75 -5.15
CA MET A 2 -7.88 9.29 -3.98
C MET A 2 -6.41 8.87 -3.98
N MET A 3 -6.14 7.59 -4.22
CA MET A 3 -4.79 7.01 -4.30
C MET A 3 -4.87 5.68 -5.06
N SER A 4 -3.75 5.17 -5.56
CA SER A 4 -3.62 3.80 -6.05
C SER A 4 -2.39 3.14 -5.47
N LEU A 5 -2.54 1.89 -5.04
CA LEU A 5 -1.48 0.98 -4.67
C LEU A 5 -1.45 -0.13 -5.72
N GLY A 6 -0.52 -0.03 -6.68
CA GLY A 6 -0.49 -0.91 -7.84
C GLY A 6 -1.80 -0.83 -8.64
N LEU A 7 -2.46 -1.97 -8.81
CA LEU A 7 -3.75 -2.07 -9.50
C LEU A 7 -4.96 -1.75 -8.61
N PHE A 8 -4.76 -1.64 -7.29
CA PHE A 8 -5.83 -1.32 -6.35
C PHE A 8 -5.99 0.19 -6.24
N VAL A 9 -7.21 0.67 -6.45
CA VAL A 9 -7.50 2.11 -6.48
C VAL A 9 -8.43 2.47 -5.33
N PHE A 10 -7.95 3.32 -4.44
CA PHE A 10 -8.74 3.92 -3.36
C PHE A 10 -9.66 5.00 -3.96
N LYS A 11 -10.97 4.75 -3.85
CA LYS A 11 -12.05 5.64 -4.27
C LYS A 11 -13.16 5.64 -3.22
N LEU A 12 -14.02 6.66 -3.26
CA LEU A 12 -15.18 6.79 -2.37
C LEU A 12 -16.10 5.56 -2.36
N ASN A 13 -16.24 4.85 -3.48
CA ASN A 13 -17.10 3.67 -3.60
C ASN A 13 -16.36 2.33 -3.39
N THR A 14 -15.13 2.37 -2.87
CA THR A 14 -14.30 1.17 -2.65
C THR A 14 -13.79 1.18 -1.21
N LEU A 15 -12.61 1.74 -0.99
CA LEU A 15 -11.98 1.85 0.31
C LEU A 15 -11.48 3.30 0.48
N PRO A 16 -12.36 4.23 0.89
CA PRO A 16 -11.95 5.60 1.15
C PRO A 16 -11.20 5.69 2.46
N TYR A 17 -9.97 6.18 2.42
CA TYR A 17 -9.25 6.61 3.62
C TYR A 17 -9.64 8.05 3.94
N GLN A 18 -9.72 8.39 5.22
CA GLN A 18 -10.01 9.74 5.70
C GLN A 18 -8.74 10.42 6.21
N THR A 19 -7.77 9.64 6.68
CA THR A 19 -6.50 10.17 7.20
C THR A 19 -5.32 9.45 6.56
N ILE A 20 -4.30 10.24 6.22
CA ILE A 20 -2.98 9.76 5.84
C ILE A 20 -1.99 10.27 6.89
N HIS A 21 -1.23 9.36 7.48
CA HIS A 21 -0.08 9.69 8.30
C HIS A 21 1.17 9.16 7.62
N ARG A 22 2.14 10.03 7.34
CA ARG A 22 3.40 9.67 6.69
C ARG A 22 4.55 10.01 7.62
N GLU A 23 5.41 9.04 7.87
CA GLU A 23 6.60 9.18 8.68
C GLU A 23 7.82 8.88 7.81
N VAL A 24 8.75 9.84 7.74
CA VAL A 24 9.99 9.70 6.96
C VAL A 24 11.14 9.94 7.90
N ASN A 25 11.93 8.90 8.14
CA ASN A 25 13.11 9.00 8.96
C ASN A 25 14.31 9.40 8.11
N TYR A 26 15.18 10.25 8.67
CA TYR A 26 16.40 10.71 8.03
C TYR A 26 17.57 10.36 8.95
N ASN A 27 18.58 9.68 8.40
CA ASN A 27 19.72 9.23 9.18
C ASN A 27 20.75 10.36 9.27
N TRP A 28 20.99 10.83 10.49
CA TRP A 28 22.02 11.81 10.83
C TRP A 28 22.94 11.21 11.87
N GLN A 29 24.25 11.28 11.61
CA GLN A 29 25.27 10.88 12.58
C GLN A 29 25.93 12.10 13.19
N GLU A 30 25.94 12.18 14.51
CA GLU A 30 26.55 13.29 15.23
C GLU A 30 27.94 12.93 15.75
N ASN A 31 28.90 13.81 15.49
CA ASN A 31 30.26 13.70 16.02
C ASN A 31 30.51 14.84 17.01
N THR A 32 30.68 14.49 18.29
CA THR A 32 30.89 15.44 19.38
C THR A 32 32.32 15.99 19.35
N ARG A 33 32.45 17.28 19.67
CA ARG A 33 33.73 17.98 19.70
C ARG A 33 33.93 18.66 21.04
N ILE A 34 35.12 18.56 21.60
CA ILE A 34 35.44 19.16 22.90
C ILE A 34 35.27 20.69 22.80
N GLY A 35 34.42 21.27 23.64
CA GLY A 35 34.18 22.71 23.73
C GLY A 35 33.47 23.34 22.52
N LYS A 36 32.92 22.55 21.59
CA LYS A 36 32.20 23.04 20.40
C LYS A 36 30.89 22.28 20.20
N ARG A 37 29.97 22.86 19.43
CA ARG A 37 28.77 22.14 18.99
C ARG A 37 29.14 20.90 18.16
N PRO A 38 28.41 19.78 18.32
CA PRO A 38 28.61 18.59 17.50
C PRO A 38 28.43 18.90 16.01
N VAL A 39 29.10 18.15 15.14
CA VAL A 39 28.86 18.18 13.69
C VAL A 39 27.90 17.05 13.36
N SER A 40 26.82 17.34 12.64
CA SER A 40 25.89 16.33 12.15
C SER A 40 26.21 16.05 10.67
N GLN A 41 26.42 14.79 10.34
CA GLN A 41 26.61 14.31 8.97
C GLN A 41 25.34 13.57 8.50
N PHE A 42 24.82 13.96 7.35
CA PHE A 42 23.70 13.26 6.72
C PHE A 42 24.18 11.95 6.10
N LEU A 43 23.66 10.82 6.58
CA LEU A 43 23.98 9.48 6.08
C LEU A 43 23.03 9.00 4.98
N GLY A 44 21.86 9.64 4.85
CA GLY A 44 20.87 9.31 3.84
C GLY A 44 19.45 9.21 4.40
N LEU A 45 18.55 8.74 3.54
CA LEU A 45 17.18 8.45 3.92
C LEU A 45 17.14 7.20 4.82
N GLY A 46 16.33 7.25 5.87
CA GLY A 46 16.01 6.11 6.72
C GLY A 46 14.73 5.43 6.27
N GLU A 47 14.07 4.76 7.20
CA GLU A 47 12.80 4.09 6.91
C GLU A 47 11.67 5.11 6.66
N GLU A 48 10.82 4.81 5.69
CA GLU A 48 9.61 5.56 5.41
C GLU A 48 8.39 4.66 5.56
N SER A 49 7.43 5.09 6.37
CA SER A 49 6.17 4.41 6.59
C SER A 49 4.99 5.34 6.29
N MET A 50 3.89 4.75 5.84
CA MET A 50 2.65 5.47 5.59
C MET A 50 1.48 4.67 6.13
N LYS A 51 0.71 5.29 7.02
CA LYS A 51 -0.51 4.74 7.59
C LYS A 51 -1.72 5.40 6.95
N LEU A 52 -2.54 4.59 6.31
CA LEU A 52 -3.84 4.98 5.78
C LEU A 52 -4.91 4.52 6.77
N SER A 53 -5.80 5.39 7.20
CA SER A 53 -6.88 4.99 8.10
C SER A 53 -8.22 5.54 7.64
N GLY A 54 -9.26 4.75 7.88
CA GLY A 54 -10.57 5.16 7.48
C GLY A 54 -11.72 4.32 7.98
N LEU A 55 -12.91 4.76 7.62
CA LEU A 55 -14.17 4.13 7.97
C LEU A 55 -14.90 3.68 6.71
N LEU A 56 -15.30 2.42 6.71
CA LEU A 56 -16.06 1.78 5.66
C LEU A 56 -17.44 1.42 6.19
N LEU A 57 -18.49 1.89 5.51
CA LEU A 57 -19.87 1.56 5.81
C LEU A 57 -20.38 0.67 4.68
N PRO A 58 -20.51 -0.66 4.86
CA PRO A 58 -20.81 -1.57 3.76
C PRO A 58 -22.05 -1.21 2.95
N GLU A 59 -23.06 -0.60 3.56
CA GLU A 59 -24.29 -0.12 2.91
C GLU A 59 -24.03 1.00 1.88
N VAL A 60 -22.93 1.75 2.03
CA VAL A 60 -22.61 2.93 1.19
C VAL A 60 -21.36 2.70 0.34
N THR A 61 -20.33 2.08 0.92
CA THR A 61 -18.97 2.06 0.38
C THR A 61 -18.59 0.76 -0.35
N GLY A 62 -19.48 -0.23 -0.37
CA GLY A 62 -19.28 -1.48 -1.15
C GLY A 62 -18.64 -2.64 -0.38
N GLY A 63 -18.45 -2.50 0.94
CA GLY A 63 -18.31 -3.62 1.87
C GLY A 63 -16.89 -4.21 2.04
N ILE A 64 -16.83 -5.31 2.80
CA ILE A 64 -15.60 -5.95 3.28
C ILE A 64 -14.75 -6.61 2.17
N ARG A 65 -15.30 -6.82 0.97
CA ARG A 65 -14.60 -7.49 -0.13
C ARG A 65 -13.32 -6.75 -0.56
N TYR A 66 -13.32 -5.42 -0.48
CA TYR A 66 -12.14 -4.62 -0.84
C TYR A 66 -11.00 -4.79 0.17
N LEU A 67 -11.31 -5.00 1.45
CA LEU A 67 -10.30 -5.34 2.45
C LEU A 67 -9.69 -6.71 2.15
N GLN A 68 -10.51 -7.70 1.76
CA GLN A 68 -10.01 -9.03 1.37
C GLN A 68 -9.10 -8.99 0.14
N VAL A 69 -9.39 -8.12 -0.83
CA VAL A 69 -8.50 -7.91 -1.99
C VAL A 69 -7.16 -7.32 -1.53
N LEU A 70 -7.19 -6.35 -0.62
CA LEU A 70 -6.00 -5.72 -0.08
C LEU A 70 -5.16 -6.72 0.76
N GLU A 71 -5.80 -7.56 1.55
CA GLU A 71 -5.16 -8.69 2.23
C GLU A 71 -4.57 -9.70 1.24
N GLY A 72 -5.28 -10.01 0.15
CA GLY A 72 -4.75 -10.85 -0.94
C GLY A 72 -3.51 -10.26 -1.59
N MET A 73 -3.46 -8.94 -1.75
CA MET A 73 -2.27 -8.23 -2.22
C MET A 73 -1.12 -8.27 -1.21
N ALA A 74 -1.42 -8.13 0.09
CA ALA A 74 -0.43 -8.27 1.14
C ALA A 74 0.17 -9.70 1.16
N ASN A 75 -0.69 -10.71 1.03
CA ASN A 75 -0.30 -12.12 0.96
C ASN A 75 0.56 -12.45 -0.27
N SER A 76 0.52 -11.64 -1.33
CA SER A 76 1.41 -11.81 -2.48
C SER A 76 2.87 -11.49 -2.16
N GLY A 77 3.14 -10.76 -1.08
CA GLY A 77 4.50 -10.38 -0.64
C GLY A 77 5.22 -9.44 -1.59
N ARG A 78 4.49 -8.75 -2.48
CA ARG A 78 5.07 -7.88 -3.52
C ARG A 78 5.05 -6.42 -3.10
N ALA A 79 6.04 -5.69 -3.59
CA ALA A 79 6.05 -4.24 -3.53
C ALA A 79 5.20 -3.66 -4.67
N TRP A 80 4.35 -2.69 -4.35
CA TRP A 80 3.43 -2.05 -5.27
C TRP A 80 3.73 -0.55 -5.38
N PRO A 81 3.60 0.04 -6.58
CA PRO A 81 3.78 1.48 -6.74
C PRO A 81 2.64 2.22 -6.03
N LEU A 82 2.99 3.19 -5.20
CA LEU A 82 2.02 4.04 -4.50
C LEU A 82 1.94 5.41 -5.17
N ILE A 83 0.75 5.72 -5.70
CA ILE A 83 0.50 6.96 -6.44
C ILE A 83 -0.69 7.67 -5.82
N GLU A 84 -0.50 8.92 -5.43
CA GLU A 84 -1.58 9.77 -4.95
C GLU A 84 -2.50 10.18 -6.11
N GLY A 85 -3.78 10.38 -5.84
CA GLY A 85 -4.76 10.89 -6.81
C GLY A 85 -4.45 12.30 -7.33
N SER A 86 -3.56 13.04 -6.66
CA SER A 86 -2.98 14.31 -7.11
C SER A 86 -1.98 14.14 -8.27
N GLY A 87 -1.46 12.92 -8.48
CA GLY A 87 -0.41 12.60 -9.44
C GLY A 87 0.97 12.40 -8.81
N THR A 88 1.13 12.57 -7.49
CA THR A 88 2.41 12.35 -6.80
C THR A 88 2.73 10.86 -6.71
N LEU A 89 3.86 10.43 -7.27
CA LEU A 89 4.42 9.08 -7.07
C LEU A 89 5.28 9.06 -5.81
N TYR A 90 4.91 8.23 -4.83
CA TYR A 90 5.71 8.08 -3.60
C TYR A 90 6.86 7.08 -3.73
N GLY A 91 6.69 6.02 -4.53
CA GLY A 91 7.68 4.96 -4.69
C GLY A 91 7.03 3.58 -4.56
N MET A 92 7.84 2.58 -4.18
CA MET A 92 7.37 1.20 -4.01
C MET A 92 7.11 0.90 -2.53
N PHE A 93 5.90 0.44 -2.25
CA PHE A 93 5.44 0.14 -0.90
C PHE A 93 4.99 -1.31 -0.78
N ILE A 94 5.34 -1.94 0.33
CA ILE A 94 4.74 -3.19 0.78
C ILE A 94 3.66 -2.89 1.81
N ILE A 95 2.68 -3.79 1.89
CA ILE A 95 1.69 -3.78 2.95
C ILE A 95 2.29 -4.53 4.13
N GLU A 96 2.63 -3.81 5.19
CA GLU A 96 3.21 -4.40 6.41
C GLU A 96 2.11 -4.92 7.35
N ASN A 97 1.01 -4.17 7.45
CA ASN A 97 -0.09 -4.52 8.33
C ASN A 97 -1.42 -4.03 7.78
N VAL A 98 -2.46 -4.86 7.91
CA VAL A 98 -3.86 -4.48 7.69
C VAL A 98 -4.61 -4.82 8.96
N THR A 99 -5.19 -3.82 9.61
CA THR A 99 -6.15 -4.02 10.69
C THR A 99 -7.52 -3.53 10.27
N HIS A 100 -8.56 -4.24 10.71
CA HIS A 100 -9.92 -3.76 10.60
C HIS A 100 -10.72 -4.13 11.86
N ASP A 101 -11.48 -3.17 12.36
CA ASP A 101 -12.35 -3.30 13.52
C ASP A 101 -13.81 -3.22 13.06
N ASN A 102 -14.52 -4.33 13.24
CA ASN A 102 -15.90 -4.51 12.82
C ASN A 102 -16.84 -4.16 13.98
N SER A 103 -17.71 -3.18 13.77
CA SER A 103 -18.67 -2.69 14.77
C SER A 103 -20.09 -2.63 14.20
N GLU A 104 -21.08 -2.51 15.09
CA GLU A 104 -22.50 -2.53 14.74
C GLU A 104 -22.88 -3.77 13.92
N ILE A 105 -22.73 -4.94 14.55
CA ILE A 105 -23.00 -6.22 13.89
C ILE A 105 -24.51 -6.42 13.77
N ASN A 106 -24.98 -6.63 12.54
CA ASN A 106 -26.37 -6.95 12.23
C ASN A 106 -26.74 -8.37 12.70
N SER A 107 -28.04 -8.68 12.73
CA SER A 107 -28.55 -10.02 13.04
C SER A 107 -28.05 -11.12 12.09
N ASN A 108 -27.59 -10.75 10.89
CA ASN A 108 -26.97 -11.63 9.92
C ASN A 108 -25.44 -11.79 10.09
N GLY A 109 -24.85 -11.18 11.13
CA GLY A 109 -23.41 -11.23 11.43
C GLY A 109 -22.55 -10.26 10.63
N GLN A 110 -23.12 -9.45 9.73
CA GLN A 110 -22.37 -8.44 8.97
C GLN A 110 -22.20 -7.15 9.78
N ALA A 111 -20.99 -6.61 9.79
CA ALA A 111 -20.74 -5.29 10.37
C ALA A 111 -21.31 -4.17 9.51
N ARG A 112 -21.89 -3.15 10.14
CA ARG A 112 -22.34 -1.92 9.46
C ARG A 112 -21.28 -0.83 9.43
N SER A 113 -20.32 -0.91 10.35
CA SER A 113 -19.26 0.07 10.51
C SER A 113 -17.93 -0.65 10.68
N ILE A 114 -17.02 -0.47 9.72
CA ILE A 114 -15.71 -1.12 9.68
C ILE A 114 -14.64 -0.04 9.68
N SER A 115 -13.95 0.14 10.80
CA SER A 115 -12.77 0.99 10.88
C SER A 115 -11.58 0.20 10.37
N PHE A 116 -10.82 0.71 9.41
CA PHE A 116 -9.64 0.03 8.90
C PHE A 116 -8.41 0.91 9.03
N SER A 117 -7.26 0.25 9.15
CA SER A 117 -5.95 0.88 9.10
C SER A 117 -5.00 -0.01 8.32
N VAL A 118 -4.31 0.58 7.34
CA VAL A 118 -3.29 -0.08 6.52
C VAL A 118 -1.97 0.61 6.79
N LEU A 119 -0.96 -0.15 7.22
CA LEU A 119 0.42 0.29 7.36
C LEU A 119 1.20 -0.15 6.14
N LEU A 120 1.78 0.82 5.45
CA LEU A 120 2.62 0.63 4.28
C LEU A 120 4.06 0.99 4.65
N LYS A 121 5.01 0.19 4.19
CA LYS A 121 6.45 0.47 4.35
C LYS A 121 7.10 0.61 2.98
N ARG A 122 7.90 1.66 2.83
CA ARG A 122 8.65 1.91 1.60
C ARG A 122 9.83 0.95 1.50
N VAL A 123 10.08 0.42 0.30
CA VAL A 123 11.13 -0.60 0.06
C VAL A 123 12.04 -0.29 -1.14
N ASP A 124 11.81 0.78 -1.90
CA ASP A 124 12.68 1.12 -3.02
C ASP A 124 14.06 1.65 -2.57
N GLU A 125 15.11 1.03 -3.10
CA GLU A 125 16.49 1.49 -2.95
C GLU A 125 16.84 2.58 -3.98
N SER A 126 16.22 2.54 -5.17
CA SER A 126 16.31 3.57 -6.22
C SER A 126 15.19 3.47 -7.26
N GLN A 127 14.94 4.55 -8.02
CA GLN A 127 13.95 4.55 -9.12
C GLN A 127 14.24 3.50 -10.20
N ALA A 128 15.51 3.14 -10.43
CA ALA A 128 15.89 2.12 -11.40
C ALA A 128 15.46 0.71 -10.95
N ALA A 129 15.60 0.42 -9.65
CA ALA A 129 15.12 -0.84 -9.06
C ALA A 129 13.58 -0.95 -9.19
N MET A 130 12.86 0.15 -8.97
CA MET A 130 11.41 0.21 -9.17
C MET A 130 11.00 -0.20 -10.59
N PHE A 131 11.66 0.33 -11.63
CA PHE A 131 11.31 -0.03 -13.01
C PHE A 131 11.57 -1.50 -13.32
N GLY A 132 12.63 -2.11 -12.75
CA GLY A 132 12.88 -3.55 -12.87
C GLY A 132 11.76 -4.40 -12.26
N ASP A 133 11.35 -4.08 -11.02
CA ASP A 133 10.28 -4.80 -10.34
C ASP A 133 8.93 -4.66 -11.07
N LEU A 134 8.63 -3.48 -11.62
CA LEU A 134 7.40 -3.26 -12.37
C LEU A 134 7.38 -4.06 -13.68
N LEU A 135 8.50 -4.16 -14.38
CA LEU A 135 8.62 -4.96 -15.61
C LEU A 135 8.41 -6.45 -15.32
N ALA A 136 9.05 -6.98 -14.28
CA ALA A 136 8.87 -8.37 -13.85
C ALA A 136 7.39 -8.67 -13.50
N GLN A 137 6.74 -7.75 -12.78
CA GLN A 137 5.32 -7.88 -12.46
C GLN A 137 4.42 -7.88 -13.70
N ALA A 138 4.71 -7.02 -14.68
CA ALA A 138 3.95 -6.95 -15.93
C ALA A 138 4.09 -8.23 -16.78
N GLU A 139 5.31 -8.78 -16.89
CA GLU A 139 5.56 -10.03 -17.60
C GLU A 139 4.81 -11.21 -16.97
N GLU A 140 4.82 -11.33 -15.65
CA GLU A 140 4.08 -12.40 -14.98
C GLU A 140 2.57 -12.29 -15.16
N LEU A 141 2.01 -11.08 -15.12
CA LEU A 141 0.59 -10.85 -15.39
C LEU A 141 0.24 -11.24 -16.82
N PHE A 142 1.07 -10.86 -17.79
CA PHE A 142 0.91 -11.24 -19.18
C PHE A 142 0.95 -12.76 -19.36
N ASN A 143 1.91 -13.43 -18.72
CA ASN A 143 2.03 -14.88 -18.78
C ASN A 143 0.83 -15.59 -18.18
N LYS A 144 0.31 -15.12 -17.03
CA LYS A 144 -0.93 -15.64 -16.42
C LYS A 144 -2.14 -15.44 -17.32
N ALA A 145 -2.28 -14.27 -17.94
CA ALA A 145 -3.37 -13.98 -18.85
C ALA A 145 -3.30 -14.84 -20.13
N SER A 146 -2.12 -14.95 -20.73
CA SER A 146 -1.86 -15.81 -21.90
C SER A 146 -2.17 -17.28 -21.60
N SER A 147 -1.75 -17.77 -20.44
CA SER A 147 -2.02 -19.14 -19.99
C SER A 147 -3.52 -19.39 -19.80
N ALA A 148 -4.25 -18.42 -19.23
CA ALA A 148 -5.70 -18.51 -19.06
C ALA A 148 -6.45 -18.55 -20.40
N VAL A 149 -6.00 -17.78 -21.40
CA VAL A 149 -6.57 -17.81 -22.76
C VAL A 149 -6.27 -19.13 -23.47
N SER A 150 -5.04 -19.63 -23.36
CA SER A 150 -4.65 -20.94 -23.94
C SER A 150 -5.47 -22.10 -23.36
N ASN A 151 -5.69 -22.10 -22.04
CA ASN A 151 -6.52 -23.10 -21.37
C ASN A 151 -8.01 -22.99 -21.74
N PHE A 152 -8.50 -21.80 -22.07
CA PHE A 152 -9.87 -21.62 -22.56
C PHE A 152 -10.03 -22.16 -23.99
N VAL A 153 -9.04 -21.94 -24.86
CA VAL A 153 -9.07 -22.40 -26.25
C VAL A 153 -8.86 -23.92 -26.38
N SER A 154 -8.12 -24.54 -25.46
CA SER A 154 -7.89 -25.99 -25.44
C SER A 154 -8.98 -26.79 -24.70
N GLY A 155 -9.91 -26.11 -24.03
CA GLY A 155 -11.06 -26.69 -23.33
C GLY A 155 -12.36 -26.72 -24.13
N VAL A 156 -12.35 -26.29 -25.40
CA VAL A 156 -13.43 -26.40 -26.40
C VAL A 156 -12.99 -27.36 -27.49
#